data_AF-A0A355S5T1-F1
#
_entry.id   AF-A0A355S5T1-F1
#
_cell.length_a   1.000
_cell.length_b   1.000
_cell.length_c   1.000
_cell.angle_alpha   90.00
_cell.angle_beta   90.00
_cell.angle_gamma   90.00
#
_symmetry.space_group_name_H-M   'P 1'
#
loop_
_entity.id
_entity.type
_entity.pdbx_description
1 polymer ?
#
loop_
_entity_poly.entity_id
_entity_poly.type
_entity_poly.pdbx_seq_one_letter_code
_entity_poly.pdbx_strand_id
1 'polypeptide(L)'
;MRDLDGGRIFRVATPGSKYSVPKFDLSTAEGAAKALTNPNGEVRYLAWTALHEMGAKAVPALEKLWKGENPRHRARALWALGKMEGKGQGVVNAALADADPDIRITGIRLARQLDLDLIDTVSKIVMDKSAAVRREASIALRFDGSAKANALWADLALQHDGKDRWYLEALGIGSDLHADARFAAWLAKAGKKWNSDGGRDVVWRVRSKQAPAFLARIIKDKSLKDHASPRYMRSFDFHNGEEKNKALESLLDL
;
A
#
# COMPACT_ATOMS: atom_id res chain seq x y z
N MET A 1 16.26 -17.31 -46.63
CA MET A 1 15.15 -16.35 -46.48
C MET A 1 14.87 -16.24 -44.99
N ARG A 2 15.24 -15.12 -44.33
CA ARG A 2 15.02 -14.93 -42.90
C ARG A 2 13.64 -14.31 -42.73
N ASP A 3 12.80 -14.92 -41.89
CA ASP A 3 11.48 -14.40 -41.50
C ASP A 3 11.63 -13.04 -40.81
N LEU A 4 11.33 -11.95 -41.53
CA LEU A 4 11.45 -10.56 -41.06
C LEU A 4 10.16 -10.05 -40.40
N ASP A 5 9.08 -10.82 -40.48
CA ASP A 5 7.74 -10.38 -40.06
C ASP A 5 7.36 -10.90 -38.67
N GLY A 6 8.07 -11.92 -38.15
CA GLY A 6 7.89 -12.47 -36.81
C GLY A 6 8.91 -11.98 -35.77
N GLY A 7 8.41 -11.54 -34.60
CA GLY A 7 9.24 -11.33 -33.41
C GLY A 7 9.86 -12.65 -32.92
N ARG A 8 11.12 -12.64 -32.48
CA ARG A 8 11.85 -13.86 -32.03
C ARG A 8 12.30 -13.73 -30.58
N ILE A 9 12.07 -14.79 -29.81
CA ILE A 9 12.62 -14.93 -28.45
C ILE A 9 13.85 -15.84 -28.52
N PHE A 10 15.01 -15.30 -28.16
CA PHE A 10 16.26 -16.06 -28.12
C PHE A 10 16.57 -16.48 -26.69
N ARG A 11 16.92 -17.76 -26.50
CA ARG A 11 17.50 -18.25 -25.25
C ARG A 11 19.02 -18.08 -25.31
N VAL A 12 19.57 -17.27 -24.43
CA VAL A 12 21.02 -17.17 -24.22
C VAL A 12 21.45 -18.27 -23.24
N ALA A 13 22.37 -19.14 -23.67
CA ALA A 13 22.90 -20.23 -22.85
C ALA A 13 24.37 -20.51 -23.21
N THR A 14 25.14 -21.08 -22.28
CA THR A 14 26.55 -21.44 -22.53
C THR A 14 26.65 -22.60 -23.52
N PRO A 15 27.74 -22.70 -24.32
CA PRO A 15 27.97 -23.82 -25.23
C PRO A 15 27.84 -25.17 -24.50
N GLY A 16 27.12 -26.12 -25.10
CA GLY A 16 26.85 -27.44 -24.50
C GLY A 16 25.66 -27.50 -23.54
N SER A 17 25.00 -26.37 -23.25
CA SER A 17 23.78 -26.34 -22.44
C SER A 17 22.64 -27.11 -23.10
N LYS A 18 22.22 -28.23 -22.50
CA LYS A 18 21.04 -28.97 -22.95
C LYS A 18 19.76 -28.18 -22.67
N TYR A 19 18.81 -28.22 -23.60
CA TYR A 19 17.46 -27.72 -23.37
C TYR A 19 16.68 -28.76 -22.56
N SER A 20 16.19 -28.38 -21.39
CA SER A 20 15.23 -29.16 -20.64
C SER A 20 14.15 -28.25 -20.07
N VAL A 21 12.92 -28.74 -20.09
CA VAL A 21 11.79 -28.10 -19.42
C VAL A 21 11.53 -28.89 -18.14
N PRO A 22 11.70 -28.28 -16.96
CA PRO A 22 11.37 -28.94 -15.70
C PRO A 22 9.91 -29.37 -15.69
N LYS A 23 9.64 -30.63 -15.34
CA LYS A 23 8.27 -31.12 -15.11
C LYS A 23 7.87 -30.78 -13.68
N PHE A 24 6.67 -30.22 -13.52
CA PHE A 24 6.06 -29.97 -12.21
C PHE A 24 4.89 -30.93 -12.03
N ASP A 25 4.88 -31.64 -10.90
CA ASP A 25 3.73 -32.45 -10.52
C ASP A 25 2.68 -31.54 -9.91
N LEU A 26 1.56 -31.34 -10.61
CA LEU A 26 0.42 -30.55 -10.15
C LEU A 26 -0.71 -31.44 -9.62
N SER A 27 -0.54 -32.76 -9.63
CA SER A 27 -1.53 -33.71 -9.13
C SER A 27 -1.49 -33.90 -7.61
N THR A 28 -0.41 -33.43 -6.97
CA THR A 28 -0.19 -33.50 -5.52
C THR A 28 -0.10 -32.10 -4.90
N ALA A 29 -0.54 -31.96 -3.64
CA ALA A 29 -0.49 -30.69 -2.92
C ALA A 29 0.95 -30.19 -2.74
N GLU A 30 1.89 -31.09 -2.44
CA GLU A 30 3.31 -30.78 -2.27
C GLU A 30 3.96 -30.34 -3.58
N GLY A 31 3.63 -31.02 -4.68
CA GLY A 31 4.12 -30.69 -6.00
C GLY A 31 3.61 -29.33 -6.47
N ALA A 32 2.31 -29.06 -6.29
CA ALA A 32 1.72 -27.77 -6.61
C ALA A 32 2.24 -26.64 -5.70
N ALA A 33 2.41 -26.87 -4.39
CA ALA A 33 3.01 -25.88 -3.48
C ALA A 33 4.46 -25.56 -3.86
N LYS A 34 5.24 -26.55 -4.30
CA LYS A 34 6.59 -26.33 -4.85
C LYS A 34 6.54 -25.54 -6.16
N ALA A 35 5.60 -25.83 -7.06
CA ALA A 35 5.42 -25.10 -8.30
C ALA A 35 5.01 -23.63 -8.07
N LEU A 36 4.29 -23.33 -6.98
CA LEU A 36 3.92 -21.97 -6.57
C LEU A 36 5.15 -21.09 -6.26
N THR A 37 6.30 -21.69 -5.96
CA THR A 37 7.55 -20.93 -5.72
C THR A 37 8.28 -20.54 -7.01
N ASN A 38 7.82 -20.99 -8.18
CA ASN A 38 8.52 -20.78 -9.45
C ASN A 38 8.58 -19.29 -9.85
N PRO A 39 9.71 -18.80 -10.43
CA PRO A 39 9.79 -17.44 -10.98
C PRO A 39 8.91 -17.20 -12.21
N ASN A 40 8.57 -18.24 -12.97
CA ASN A 40 7.65 -18.16 -14.11
C ASN A 40 6.20 -17.98 -13.63
N GLY A 41 5.49 -16.97 -14.15
CA GLY A 41 4.11 -16.65 -13.80
C GLY A 41 3.07 -17.69 -14.21
N GLU A 42 3.26 -18.33 -15.35
CA GLU A 42 2.38 -19.39 -15.86
C GLU A 42 2.42 -20.61 -14.93
N VAL A 43 3.62 -21.07 -14.55
CA VAL A 43 3.78 -22.19 -13.61
C VAL A 43 3.11 -21.89 -12.27
N ARG A 44 3.21 -20.64 -11.78
CA ARG A 44 2.52 -20.25 -10.56
C ARG A 44 1.01 -20.23 -10.71
N TYR A 45 0.49 -19.82 -11.87
CA TYR A 45 -0.93 -19.84 -12.14
C TYR A 45 -1.48 -21.27 -12.16
N LEU A 46 -0.80 -22.18 -12.86
CA LEU A 46 -1.18 -23.60 -12.88
C LEU A 46 -1.13 -24.23 -11.48
N ALA A 47 -0.09 -23.91 -10.70
CA ALA A 47 0.03 -24.33 -9.31
C ALA A 47 -1.13 -23.80 -8.45
N TRP A 48 -1.44 -22.50 -8.57
CA TRP A 48 -2.53 -21.85 -7.87
C TRP A 48 -3.86 -22.55 -8.14
N THR A 49 -4.18 -22.80 -9.41
CA THR A 49 -5.41 -23.46 -9.83
C THR A 49 -5.51 -24.86 -9.23
N ALA A 50 -4.47 -25.68 -9.38
CA ALA A 50 -4.44 -27.03 -8.81
C ALA A 50 -4.63 -27.02 -7.27
N LEU A 51 -3.96 -26.10 -6.57
CA LEU A 51 -4.10 -25.95 -5.11
C LEU A 51 -5.53 -25.58 -4.69
N HIS A 52 -6.22 -24.74 -5.46
CA HIS A 52 -7.61 -24.38 -5.17
C HIS A 52 -8.59 -25.51 -5.49
N GLU A 53 -8.38 -26.22 -6.60
CA GLU A 53 -9.16 -27.42 -6.96
C GLU A 53 -9.04 -28.53 -5.90
N MET A 54 -7.86 -28.67 -5.29
CA MET A 54 -7.63 -29.60 -4.17
C MET A 54 -8.33 -29.16 -2.87
N GLY A 55 -8.65 -27.88 -2.73
CA GLY A 55 -9.31 -27.30 -1.55
C GLY A 55 -8.58 -27.64 -0.25
N ALA A 56 -9.33 -28.20 0.72
CA ALA A 56 -8.80 -28.53 2.05
C ALA A 56 -7.57 -29.46 2.03
N LYS A 57 -7.42 -30.32 1.00
CA LYS A 57 -6.28 -31.23 0.88
C LYS A 57 -4.95 -30.50 0.64
N ALA A 58 -5.00 -29.29 0.07
CA ALA A 58 -3.80 -28.48 -0.16
C ALA A 58 -3.33 -27.69 1.07
N VAL A 59 -4.16 -27.56 2.10
CA VAL A 59 -3.88 -26.74 3.29
C VAL A 59 -2.57 -27.14 3.98
N PRO A 60 -2.27 -28.43 4.27
CA PRO A 60 -1.02 -28.79 4.96
C PRO A 60 0.23 -28.39 4.17
N ALA A 61 0.22 -28.56 2.84
CA ALA A 61 1.35 -28.20 1.98
C ALA A 61 1.56 -26.68 1.94
N LEU A 62 0.48 -25.91 1.88
CA LEU A 62 0.52 -24.44 1.92
C LEU A 62 0.94 -23.91 3.29
N GLU A 63 0.48 -24.50 4.39
CA GLU A 63 0.91 -24.13 5.75
C GLU A 63 2.40 -24.40 5.95
N LYS A 64 2.92 -25.51 5.41
CA LYS A 64 4.35 -25.78 5.38
C LYS A 64 5.12 -24.71 4.61
N LEU A 65 4.60 -24.29 3.46
CA LEU A 65 5.21 -23.22 2.65
C LEU A 65 5.18 -21.86 3.37
N TRP A 66 4.08 -21.55 4.06
CA TRP A 66 3.90 -20.36 4.87
C TRP A 66 4.89 -20.28 6.04
N LYS A 67 5.19 -21.42 6.68
CA LYS A 67 6.19 -21.54 7.76
C LYS A 67 7.64 -21.58 7.27
N GLY A 68 7.87 -21.48 5.95
CA GLY A 68 9.21 -21.44 5.37
C GLY A 68 9.94 -20.12 5.65
N GLU A 69 11.18 -20.01 5.18
CA GLU A 69 12.04 -18.84 5.46
C GLU A 69 11.87 -17.71 4.44
N ASN A 70 11.59 -18.02 3.18
CA ASN A 70 11.60 -17.03 2.11
C ASN A 70 10.31 -16.19 2.08
N PRO A 71 10.35 -14.88 2.38
CA PRO A 71 9.15 -14.05 2.48
C PRO A 71 8.30 -14.01 1.21
N ARG A 72 8.91 -14.13 0.03
CA ARG A 72 8.17 -14.18 -1.24
C ARG A 72 7.36 -15.47 -1.37
N HIS A 73 7.90 -16.59 -0.90
CA HIS A 73 7.19 -17.88 -0.94
C HIS A 73 6.09 -17.92 0.11
N ARG A 74 6.38 -17.40 1.31
CA ARG A 74 5.43 -17.25 2.41
C ARG A 74 4.23 -16.40 1.99
N ALA A 75 4.45 -15.24 1.35
CA ALA A 75 3.39 -14.39 0.83
C ALA A 75 2.51 -15.10 -0.22
N ARG A 76 3.10 -15.88 -1.12
CA ARG A 76 2.34 -16.68 -2.11
C ARG A 76 1.48 -17.75 -1.45
N ALA A 77 2.00 -18.40 -0.41
CA ALA A 77 1.23 -19.35 0.38
C ALA A 77 0.04 -18.68 1.08
N LEU A 78 0.24 -17.49 1.68
CA LEU A 78 -0.84 -16.71 2.30
C LEU A 78 -1.92 -16.33 1.30
N TRP A 79 -1.55 -15.87 0.10
CA TRP A 79 -2.53 -15.59 -0.95
C TRP A 79 -3.39 -16.83 -1.25
N ALA A 80 -2.75 -17.99 -1.44
CA ALA A 80 -3.46 -19.23 -1.76
C ALA A 80 -4.34 -19.69 -0.61
N LEU A 81 -3.82 -19.69 0.63
CA LEU A 81 -4.57 -20.07 1.83
C LEU A 81 -5.74 -19.14 2.08
N GLY A 82 -5.55 -17.82 1.99
CA GLY A 82 -6.58 -16.85 2.33
C GLY A 82 -7.75 -16.82 1.35
N LYS A 83 -7.53 -17.27 0.11
CA LYS A 83 -8.55 -17.38 -0.93
C LYS A 83 -9.30 -18.72 -0.90
N MET A 84 -8.92 -19.64 0.00
CA MET A 84 -9.71 -20.83 0.29
C MET A 84 -10.91 -20.50 1.18
N GLU A 85 -12.02 -21.20 0.96
CA GLU A 85 -13.26 -21.01 1.68
C GLU A 85 -13.07 -21.10 3.20
N GLY A 86 -13.58 -20.10 3.93
CA GLY A 86 -13.53 -20.02 5.39
C GLY A 86 -12.15 -19.72 6.00
N LYS A 87 -11.08 -19.59 5.21
CA LYS A 87 -9.71 -19.36 5.73
C LYS A 87 -9.29 -17.90 5.79
N GLY A 88 -9.91 -17.04 4.98
CA GLY A 88 -9.52 -15.64 4.76
C GLY A 88 -9.18 -14.85 6.02
N GLN A 89 -10.12 -14.72 6.96
CA GLN A 89 -9.93 -13.92 8.17
C GLN A 89 -8.78 -14.44 9.06
N GLY A 90 -8.68 -15.76 9.21
CA GLY A 90 -7.62 -16.38 10.01
C GLY A 90 -6.23 -16.15 9.40
N VAL A 91 -6.13 -16.27 8.07
CA VAL A 91 -4.89 -16.04 7.32
C VAL A 91 -4.46 -14.57 7.38
N VAL A 92 -5.41 -13.64 7.23
CA VAL A 92 -5.15 -12.20 7.39
C VAL A 92 -4.63 -11.90 8.80
N ASN A 93 -5.30 -12.38 9.84
CA ASN A 93 -4.86 -12.16 11.22
C ASN A 93 -3.45 -12.71 11.47
N ALA A 94 -3.14 -13.90 10.95
CA ALA A 94 -1.79 -14.48 11.06
C ALA A 94 -0.74 -13.64 10.32
N ALA A 95 -1.06 -13.13 9.11
CA ALA A 95 -0.16 -12.29 8.33
C ALA A 95 0.11 -10.95 9.02
N LEU A 96 -0.89 -10.31 9.64
CA LEU A 96 -0.72 -9.04 10.37
C LEU A 96 0.13 -9.17 11.63
N ALA A 97 0.20 -10.37 12.22
CA ALA A 97 1.03 -10.66 13.40
C ALA A 97 2.49 -11.00 13.05
N ASP A 98 2.84 -11.07 11.76
CA ASP A 98 4.17 -11.50 11.34
C ASP A 98 5.26 -10.48 11.64
N ALA A 99 6.48 -10.96 11.92
CA ALA A 99 7.63 -10.09 12.13
C ALA A 99 8.05 -9.34 10.85
N ASP A 100 7.84 -9.94 9.68
CA ASP A 100 8.24 -9.37 8.39
C ASP A 100 7.19 -8.33 7.90
N PRO A 101 7.58 -7.06 7.67
CA PRO A 101 6.66 -6.04 7.19
C PRO A 101 6.04 -6.35 5.81
N ASP A 102 6.74 -7.06 4.92
CA ASP A 102 6.20 -7.42 3.60
C ASP A 102 5.05 -8.43 3.72
N ILE A 103 5.10 -9.26 4.76
CA ILE A 103 4.02 -10.18 5.07
C ILE A 103 2.83 -9.45 5.68
N ARG A 104 3.05 -8.51 6.60
CA ARG A 104 1.95 -7.68 7.13
C ARG A 104 1.25 -6.89 6.02
N ILE A 105 2.01 -6.33 5.07
CA ILE A 105 1.48 -5.70 3.85
C ILE A 105 0.64 -6.68 3.02
N THR A 106 1.12 -7.93 2.87
CA THR A 106 0.35 -8.99 2.20
C THR A 106 -0.99 -9.23 2.90
N GLY A 107 -1.02 -9.25 4.23
CA GLY A 107 -2.24 -9.36 5.03
C GLY A 107 -3.25 -8.25 4.75
N ILE A 108 -2.80 -6.99 4.71
CA ILE A 108 -3.68 -5.83 4.40
C ILE A 108 -4.28 -5.96 2.99
N ARG A 109 -3.44 -6.30 2.00
CA ARG A 109 -3.88 -6.46 0.60
C ARG A 109 -4.87 -7.62 0.45
N LEU A 110 -4.61 -8.72 1.14
CA LEU A 110 -5.47 -9.89 1.16
C LEU A 110 -6.83 -9.56 1.79
N ALA A 111 -6.85 -8.84 2.92
CA ALA A 111 -8.08 -8.37 3.55
C ALA A 111 -8.93 -7.54 2.58
N ARG A 112 -8.29 -6.61 1.85
CA ARG A 112 -8.96 -5.80 0.83
C ARG A 112 -9.51 -6.62 -0.32
N GLN A 113 -8.76 -7.62 -0.81
CA GLN A 113 -9.24 -8.46 -1.92
C GLN A 113 -10.32 -9.47 -1.50
N LEU A 114 -10.52 -9.66 -0.21
CA LEU A 114 -11.54 -10.54 0.36
C LEU A 114 -12.74 -9.76 0.93
N ASP A 115 -12.76 -8.43 0.73
CA ASP A 115 -13.79 -7.53 1.26
C ASP A 115 -14.03 -7.72 2.78
N LEU A 116 -12.96 -7.99 3.53
CA LEU A 116 -13.00 -8.08 4.99
C LEU A 116 -13.07 -6.69 5.63
N ASP A 117 -13.35 -6.65 6.94
CA ASP A 117 -13.37 -5.40 7.70
C ASP A 117 -11.99 -4.72 7.70
N LEU A 118 -11.85 -3.71 6.84
CA LEU A 118 -10.63 -2.93 6.70
C LEU A 118 -10.40 -1.97 7.88
N ILE A 119 -11.45 -1.58 8.60
CA ILE A 119 -11.32 -0.76 9.81
C ILE A 119 -10.67 -1.58 10.91
N ASP A 120 -11.16 -2.79 11.17
CA ASP A 120 -10.54 -3.71 12.12
C ASP A 120 -9.10 -4.05 11.70
N THR A 121 -8.91 -4.41 10.42
CA THR A 121 -7.58 -4.72 9.84
C THR A 121 -6.59 -3.59 10.08
N VAL A 122 -6.94 -2.34 9.72
CA VAL A 122 -6.03 -1.19 9.87
C VAL A 122 -5.85 -0.79 11.33
N SER A 123 -6.88 -0.91 12.18
CA SER A 123 -6.76 -0.57 13.61
C SER A 123 -5.66 -1.38 14.31
N LYS A 124 -5.44 -2.64 13.90
CA LYS A 124 -4.41 -3.53 14.45
C LYS A 124 -2.98 -3.12 14.09
N ILE A 125 -2.80 -2.37 13.00
CA ILE A 125 -1.48 -2.01 12.45
C ILE A 125 -1.28 -0.50 12.29
N VAL A 126 -2.18 0.32 12.83
CA VAL A 126 -2.14 1.78 12.67
C VAL A 126 -0.85 2.38 13.24
N MET A 127 -0.28 1.76 14.28
CA MET A 127 1.00 2.13 14.90
C MET A 127 2.16 1.21 14.49
N ASP A 128 2.08 0.56 13.33
CA ASP A 128 3.14 -0.34 12.86
C ASP A 128 4.49 0.39 12.77
N LYS A 129 5.58 -0.26 13.23
CA LYS A 129 6.92 0.33 13.20
C LYS A 129 7.41 0.61 11.77
N SER A 130 7.00 -0.22 10.81
CA SER A 130 7.37 -0.07 9.39
C SER A 130 6.50 0.98 8.71
N ALA A 131 7.14 2.03 8.17
CA ALA A 131 6.46 3.01 7.34
C ALA A 131 5.80 2.36 6.11
N ALA A 132 6.37 1.28 5.56
CA ALA A 132 5.78 0.57 4.42
C ALA A 132 4.43 -0.10 4.76
N VAL A 133 4.27 -0.60 5.98
CA VAL A 133 2.97 -1.15 6.45
C VAL A 133 1.96 -0.02 6.63
N ARG A 134 2.36 1.09 7.26
CA ARG A 134 1.50 2.26 7.44
C ARG A 134 1.07 2.90 6.11
N ARG A 135 1.93 2.85 5.08
CA ARG A 135 1.59 3.25 3.71
C ARG A 135 0.45 2.41 3.13
N GLU A 136 0.59 1.09 3.17
CA GLU A 136 -0.46 0.19 2.68
C GLU A 136 -1.76 0.37 3.46
N ALA A 137 -1.67 0.57 4.78
CA ALA A 137 -2.81 0.85 5.66
C ALA A 137 -3.58 2.10 5.22
N SER A 138 -2.86 3.20 4.92
CA SER A 138 -3.46 4.44 4.42
C SER A 138 -4.20 4.22 3.09
N ILE A 139 -3.58 3.47 2.16
CA ILE A 139 -4.18 3.17 0.86
C ILE A 139 -5.42 2.28 1.02
N ALA A 140 -5.40 1.33 1.96
CA ALA A 140 -6.53 0.43 2.22
C ALA A 140 -7.79 1.21 2.65
N LEU A 141 -7.63 2.33 3.37
CA LEU A 141 -8.76 3.17 3.79
C LEU A 141 -9.38 3.99 2.66
N ARG A 142 -8.75 4.11 1.48
CA ARG A 142 -9.10 5.13 0.45
C ARG A 142 -10.60 5.28 0.19
N PHE A 143 -11.32 4.16 0.07
CA PHE A 143 -12.73 4.10 -0.33
C PHE A 143 -13.73 4.15 0.84
N ASP A 144 -13.26 4.12 2.10
CA ASP A 144 -14.12 4.22 3.27
C ASP A 144 -14.12 5.65 3.81
N GLY A 145 -15.31 6.29 3.77
CA GLY A 145 -15.54 7.65 4.23
C GLY A 145 -16.07 7.76 5.66
N SER A 146 -16.17 6.65 6.38
CA SER A 146 -16.68 6.62 7.76
C SER A 146 -15.81 7.44 8.72
N ALA A 147 -16.42 7.89 9.83
CA ALA A 147 -15.69 8.60 10.88
C ALA A 147 -14.51 7.79 11.43
N LYS A 148 -14.63 6.45 11.50
CA LYS A 148 -13.55 5.55 11.92
C LYS A 148 -12.40 5.54 10.91
N ALA A 149 -12.67 5.44 9.61
CA ALA A 149 -11.64 5.54 8.58
C ALA A 149 -10.91 6.88 8.62
N ASN A 150 -11.65 7.98 8.81
CA ASN A 150 -11.08 9.32 8.91
C ASN A 150 -10.16 9.45 10.14
N ALA A 151 -10.56 8.90 11.27
CA ALA A 151 -9.76 8.90 12.49
C ALA A 151 -8.48 8.05 12.36
N LEU A 152 -8.56 6.87 11.73
CA LEU A 152 -7.40 6.00 11.49
C LEU A 152 -6.43 6.63 10.48
N TRP A 153 -6.94 7.24 9.40
CA TRP A 153 -6.10 7.97 8.46
C TRP A 153 -5.36 9.12 9.16
N ALA A 154 -6.05 9.84 10.06
CA ALA A 154 -5.42 10.90 10.84
C ALA A 154 -4.28 10.37 11.73
N ASP A 155 -4.45 9.20 12.38
CA ASP A 155 -3.39 8.56 13.17
C ASP A 155 -2.18 8.13 12.33
N LEU A 156 -2.43 7.67 11.09
CA LEU A 156 -1.36 7.40 10.14
C LEU A 156 -0.65 8.71 9.73
N ALA A 157 -1.39 9.75 9.37
CA ALA A 157 -0.82 11.03 8.96
C ALA A 157 0.00 11.72 10.07
N LEU A 158 -0.36 11.54 11.35
CA LEU A 158 0.42 12.04 12.48
C LEU A 158 1.82 11.42 12.61
N GLN A 159 2.05 10.25 12.01
CA GLN A 159 3.32 9.54 12.06
C GLN A 159 4.26 9.88 10.90
N HIS A 160 3.85 10.76 9.98
CA HIS A 160 4.74 11.27 8.94
C HIS A 160 5.72 12.29 9.53
N ASP A 161 7.02 12.06 9.34
CA ASP A 161 8.09 12.87 9.92
C ASP A 161 8.70 13.89 8.94
N GLY A 162 8.23 13.92 7.69
CA GLY A 162 8.73 14.80 6.64
C GLY A 162 9.89 14.21 5.82
N LYS A 163 10.30 12.96 6.04
CA LYS A 163 11.43 12.33 5.32
C LYS A 163 10.97 11.36 4.22
N ASP A 164 9.89 10.64 4.47
CA ASP A 164 9.44 9.56 3.60
C ASP A 164 8.44 10.05 2.55
N ARG A 165 8.95 10.38 1.35
CA ARG A 165 8.12 10.84 0.23
C ARG A 165 7.07 9.83 -0.20
N TRP A 166 7.37 8.53 -0.13
CA TRP A 166 6.42 7.49 -0.51
C TRP A 166 5.30 7.36 0.52
N TYR A 167 5.60 7.66 1.79
CA TYR A 167 4.57 7.75 2.81
C TYR A 167 3.63 8.92 2.58
N LEU A 168 4.18 10.07 2.22
CA LEU A 168 3.37 11.22 1.87
C LEU A 168 2.43 10.93 0.69
N GLU A 169 2.92 10.26 -0.37
CA GLU A 169 2.06 9.88 -1.49
C GLU A 169 0.96 8.88 -1.10
N ALA A 170 1.27 7.91 -0.23
CA ALA A 170 0.27 6.98 0.29
C ALA A 170 -0.79 7.68 1.15
N LEU A 171 -0.42 8.71 1.91
CA LEU A 171 -1.37 9.56 2.64
C LEU A 171 -2.25 10.37 1.68
N GLY A 172 -1.68 10.87 0.59
CA GLY A 172 -2.41 11.55 -0.48
C GLY A 172 -3.43 10.64 -1.18
N ILE A 173 -3.00 9.46 -1.66
CA ILE A 173 -3.89 8.45 -2.26
C ILE A 173 -4.95 8.01 -1.25
N GLY A 174 -4.52 7.74 -0.02
CA GLY A 174 -5.38 7.32 1.07
C GLY A 174 -6.33 8.41 1.56
N SER A 175 -6.21 9.68 1.14
CA SER A 175 -7.16 10.75 1.49
C SER A 175 -8.05 11.23 0.35
N ASP A 176 -7.62 11.03 -0.90
CA ASP A 176 -8.23 11.52 -2.15
C ASP A 176 -9.76 11.69 -2.13
N LEU A 177 -10.53 10.62 -1.93
CA LEU A 177 -12.00 10.63 -2.00
C LEU A 177 -12.69 11.29 -0.78
N HIS A 178 -11.95 11.51 0.31
CA HIS A 178 -12.47 11.97 1.60
C HIS A 178 -11.59 13.06 2.22
N ALA A 179 -10.98 13.90 1.38
CA ALA A 179 -9.93 14.83 1.78
C ALA A 179 -10.35 15.79 2.91
N ASP A 180 -11.56 16.35 2.84
CA ASP A 180 -12.06 17.31 3.83
C ASP A 180 -12.26 16.68 5.21
N ALA A 181 -12.94 15.53 5.27
CA ALA A 181 -13.22 14.85 6.54
C ALA A 181 -11.93 14.31 7.19
N ARG A 182 -11.00 13.78 6.38
CA ARG A 182 -9.69 13.31 6.83
C ARG A 182 -8.79 14.42 7.33
N PHE A 183 -8.74 15.53 6.60
CA PHE A 183 -7.95 16.68 7.01
C PHE A 183 -8.50 17.32 8.28
N ALA A 184 -9.82 17.44 8.42
CA ALA A 184 -10.45 17.89 9.66
C ALA A 184 -10.10 16.97 10.86
N ALA A 185 -10.20 15.65 10.67
CA ALA A 185 -9.83 14.68 11.71
C ALA A 185 -8.34 14.76 12.08
N TRP A 186 -7.46 14.97 11.10
CA TRP A 186 -6.02 15.15 11.33
C TRP A 186 -5.71 16.47 12.06
N LEU A 187 -6.30 17.59 11.64
CA LEU A 187 -6.12 18.87 12.31
C LEU A 187 -6.53 18.81 13.79
N ALA A 188 -7.65 18.14 14.08
CA ALA A 188 -8.15 17.96 15.45
C ALA A 188 -7.15 17.22 16.34
N LYS A 189 -6.37 16.27 15.79
CA LYS A 189 -5.36 15.52 16.55
C LYS A 189 -3.96 16.16 16.51
N ALA A 190 -3.60 16.81 15.41
CA ALA A 190 -2.27 17.41 15.22
C ALA A 190 -2.05 18.61 16.15
N GLY A 191 -3.10 19.39 16.41
CA GLY A 191 -3.02 20.58 17.27
C GLY A 191 -1.86 21.47 16.85
N LYS A 192 -0.96 21.80 17.78
CA LYS A 192 0.22 22.65 17.51
C LYS A 192 1.25 22.02 16.56
N LYS A 193 1.21 20.71 16.30
CA LYS A 193 2.18 20.00 15.45
C LYS A 193 1.83 20.03 13.96
N TRP A 194 0.74 20.69 13.57
CA TRP A 194 0.33 20.80 12.17
C TRP A 194 1.41 21.42 11.27
N ASN A 195 2.26 22.30 11.82
CA ASN A 195 3.35 22.97 11.09
C ASN A 195 4.72 22.32 11.33
N SER A 196 4.81 21.09 11.86
CA SER A 196 6.05 20.31 11.85
C SER A 196 6.48 19.96 10.42
N ASP A 197 7.72 19.49 10.19
CA ASP A 197 8.19 19.12 8.83
C ASP A 197 7.22 18.13 8.16
N GLY A 198 6.77 17.09 8.89
CA GLY A 198 5.75 16.16 8.40
C GLY A 198 4.34 16.75 8.31
N GLY A 199 3.96 17.65 9.22
CA GLY A 199 2.65 18.31 9.16
C GLY A 199 2.50 19.25 7.96
N ARG A 200 3.56 20.01 7.62
CA ARG A 200 3.59 20.87 6.43
C ARG A 200 3.53 20.06 5.15
N ASP A 201 4.13 18.87 5.12
CA ASP A 201 3.98 17.92 4.03
C ASP A 201 2.52 17.46 3.87
N VAL A 202 1.82 17.11 4.96
CA VAL A 202 0.41 16.72 4.93
C VAL A 202 -0.46 17.87 4.40
N VAL A 203 -0.26 19.10 4.90
CA VAL A 203 -0.92 20.31 4.38
C VAL A 203 -0.67 20.50 2.89
N TRP A 204 0.58 20.33 2.44
CA TRP A 204 0.94 20.45 1.04
C TRP A 204 0.29 19.37 0.15
N ARG A 205 0.17 18.14 0.66
CA ARG A 205 -0.26 16.99 -0.14
C ARG A 205 -1.78 16.82 -0.24
N VAL A 206 -2.51 17.18 0.81
CA VAL A 206 -3.97 16.96 0.87
C VAL A 206 -4.72 17.89 -0.07
N ARG A 207 -5.91 17.47 -0.53
CA ARG A 207 -6.78 18.24 -1.44
C ARG A 207 -8.03 18.79 -0.74
N SER A 208 -7.94 19.02 0.57
CA SER A 208 -9.03 19.61 1.34
C SER A 208 -9.22 21.09 0.99
N LYS A 209 -10.47 21.57 1.05
CA LYS A 209 -10.84 22.99 0.96
C LYS A 209 -10.25 23.84 2.07
N GLN A 210 -9.89 23.25 3.22
CA GLN A 210 -9.26 23.97 4.33
C GLN A 210 -7.75 24.18 4.12
N ALA A 211 -7.09 23.33 3.31
CA ALA A 211 -5.64 23.36 3.15
C ALA A 211 -5.07 24.67 2.56
N PRO A 212 -5.72 25.36 1.60
CA PRO A 212 -5.27 26.67 1.10
C PRO A 212 -4.95 27.69 2.21
N ALA A 213 -5.79 27.79 3.23
CA ALA A 213 -5.55 28.71 4.34
C ALA A 213 -4.27 28.36 5.13
N PHE A 214 -3.98 27.06 5.29
CA PHE A 214 -2.75 26.61 5.96
C PHE A 214 -1.51 26.76 5.07
N LEU A 215 -1.65 26.59 3.74
CA LEU A 215 -0.57 26.89 2.78
C LEU A 215 -0.16 28.37 2.87
N ALA A 216 -1.13 29.28 2.90
CA ALA A 216 -0.85 30.70 3.05
C ALA A 216 -0.14 31.03 4.38
N ARG A 217 -0.55 30.37 5.48
CA ARG A 217 0.13 30.51 6.79
C ARG A 217 1.59 30.05 6.72
N ILE A 218 1.87 28.93 6.05
CA ILE A 218 3.24 28.44 5.89
C ILE A 218 4.09 29.46 5.12
N ILE A 219 3.58 29.99 4.00
CA ILE A 219 4.34 30.93 3.16
C ILE A 219 4.69 32.23 3.90
N LYS A 220 3.76 32.73 4.73
CA LYS A 220 3.93 33.95 5.53
C LYS A 220 4.85 33.79 6.74
N ASP A 221 5.03 32.57 7.23
CA ASP A 221 5.79 32.31 8.45
C ASP A 221 7.30 32.26 8.17
N LYS A 222 7.95 33.43 8.24
CA LYS A 222 9.38 33.61 8.03
C LYS A 222 10.27 32.86 9.04
N SER A 223 9.70 32.30 10.11
CA SER A 223 10.45 31.45 11.05
C SER A 223 10.71 30.05 10.51
N LEU A 224 9.91 29.59 9.53
CA LEU A 224 10.08 28.28 8.91
C LEU A 224 11.17 28.34 7.83
N LYS A 225 12.19 27.48 7.95
CA LYS A 225 13.32 27.41 7.00
C LYS A 225 12.92 27.30 5.52
N ASP A 226 11.78 26.68 5.25
CA ASP A 226 11.30 26.38 3.90
C ASP A 226 10.05 27.17 3.51
N HIS A 227 9.68 28.23 4.26
CA HIS A 227 8.46 29.01 4.02
C HIS A 227 8.33 29.50 2.56
N ALA A 228 9.44 29.93 1.96
CA ALA A 228 9.53 30.42 0.58
C ALA A 228 9.64 29.30 -0.47
N SER A 229 9.51 28.03 -0.08
CA SER A 229 9.60 26.91 -1.02
C SER A 229 8.52 27.02 -2.11
N PRO A 230 8.88 27.00 -3.41
CA PRO A 230 7.90 27.12 -4.49
C PRO A 230 6.86 26.01 -4.51
N ARG A 231 7.06 24.91 -3.77
CA ARG A 231 6.10 23.81 -3.68
C ARG A 231 4.78 24.24 -3.03
N TYR A 232 4.83 25.16 -2.06
CA TYR A 232 3.64 25.63 -1.36
C TYR A 232 2.77 26.47 -2.29
N MET A 233 3.40 27.38 -3.05
CA MET A 233 2.69 28.16 -4.06
C MET A 233 2.10 27.28 -5.17
N ARG A 234 2.90 26.33 -5.69
CA ARG A 234 2.44 25.35 -6.69
C ARG A 234 1.30 24.45 -6.20
N SER A 235 1.13 24.28 -4.89
CA SER A 235 0.05 23.46 -4.36
C SER A 235 -1.33 24.08 -4.64
N PHE A 236 -1.43 25.42 -4.68
CA PHE A 236 -2.69 26.10 -5.00
C PHE A 236 -3.24 25.74 -6.39
N ASP A 237 -2.40 25.33 -7.35
CA ASP A 237 -2.85 24.88 -8.68
C ASP A 237 -3.74 23.62 -8.61
N PHE A 238 -3.63 22.86 -7.52
CA PHE A 238 -4.42 21.64 -7.26
C PHE A 238 -5.63 21.89 -6.35
N HIS A 239 -5.91 23.14 -6.00
CA HIS A 239 -7.10 23.55 -5.27
C HIS A 239 -8.02 24.40 -6.17
N ASN A 240 -9.31 24.38 -5.86
CA ASN A 240 -10.34 25.14 -6.56
C ASN A 240 -11.29 25.77 -5.53
N GLY A 241 -12.05 26.78 -5.94
CA GLY A 241 -13.09 27.40 -5.10
C GLY A 241 -12.64 28.65 -4.35
N GLU A 242 -13.58 29.19 -3.57
CA GLU A 242 -13.43 30.47 -2.87
C GLU A 242 -12.35 30.42 -1.79
N GLU A 243 -12.17 29.27 -1.14
CA GLU A 243 -11.15 29.08 -0.10
C GLU A 243 -9.73 29.25 -0.65
N LYS A 244 -9.49 28.82 -1.90
CA LYS A 244 -8.23 29.08 -2.62
C LYS A 244 -8.06 30.56 -2.89
N ASN A 245 -9.08 31.22 -3.45
CA ASN A 245 -9.00 32.63 -3.82
C ASN A 245 -8.71 33.51 -2.60
N LYS A 246 -9.45 33.31 -1.50
CA LYS A 246 -9.21 34.01 -0.22
C LYS A 246 -7.79 33.79 0.32
N ALA A 247 -7.27 32.56 0.21
CA ALA A 247 -5.91 32.27 0.65
C ALA A 247 -4.86 32.98 -0.21
N LEU A 248 -5.04 33.02 -1.53
CA LEU A 248 -4.16 33.73 -2.48
C LEU A 248 -4.23 35.25 -2.31
N GLU A 249 -5.42 35.82 -2.15
CA GLU A 249 -5.61 37.24 -1.85
C GLU A 249 -4.82 37.65 -0.60
N SER A 250 -4.82 36.80 0.43
CA SER A 250 -4.06 37.06 1.65
C SER A 250 -2.54 37.15 1.40
N LEU A 251 -2.02 36.61 0.29
CA LEU A 251 -0.59 36.60 -0.04
C LEU A 251 -0.16 37.80 -0.90
N LEU A 252 -1.09 38.68 -1.31
CA LEU A 252 -0.76 39.83 -2.17
C LEU A 252 0.16 40.87 -1.50
N ASP A 253 0.15 40.92 -0.17
CA ASP A 253 0.93 41.88 0.62
C ASP A 253 2.34 41.36 1.02
N LEU A 254 2.80 40.24 0.44
CA LEU A 254 4.08 39.60 0.77
C LEU A 254 5.31 40.28 0.14
#